data_AF-A0A133UYG1-F1
#
_entry.id   AF-A0A133UYG1-F1
#
_cell.length_a   1.000
_cell.length_b   1.000
_cell.length_c   1.000
_cell.angle_alpha   90.00
_cell.angle_beta   90.00
_cell.angle_gamma   90.00
#
_symmetry.space_group_name_H-M   'P 1'
#
loop_
_entity.id
_entity.type
_entity.pdbx_description
1 polymer ?
#
loop_
_entity_poly.entity_id
_entity_poly.type
_entity_poly.pdbx_seq_one_letter_code
_entity_poly.pdbx_strand_id
1 'polypeptide(L)'
;MRVRKTIQGGVVNLTRVKRGILTEEYEDLQRFLHGDNDVDLYSANKQQAERYYKKIKQGKEYPISIRKDLIDVQECDSDVCDYFVKVPVAGRHGGLKVPIKTHTRIKRDWMVCESKLYRKNGKFFINITVEIEVEEVKEYAGVLGIDLGLRNPVVSVALPSRETKFQGQKIKRIRAKYFYLRRQSKTGKGWHRREYNKVRDQLHKMTTEIADYAEENKLAVAVGDLSRIQKRDNGRKMNRKLHRFPHYSVRKMLEYKCKERGILYVEVSEAYTSQRCSRCGELGDRNKGVFKCSNCGLEIDADVNGARNIASRALGKPEIRPLVRAGAPVTVPRTLSREATSGASWEVISC
;
A
#
# COMPACT_ATOMS: atom_id res chain seq x y z
N MET A 1 -10.00 13.67 8.26
CA MET A 1 -8.83 13.95 7.39
C MET A 1 -9.21 13.93 5.91
N ARG A 2 -8.35 14.46 5.03
CA ARG A 2 -8.53 14.36 3.57
C ARG A 2 -7.56 13.35 2.95
N VAL A 3 -8.07 12.42 2.16
CA VAL A 3 -7.30 11.35 1.53
C VAL A 3 -7.43 11.44 0.02
N ARG A 4 -6.30 11.35 -0.70
CA ARG A 4 -6.31 11.29 -2.16
C ARG A 4 -6.30 9.86 -2.68
N LYS A 5 -7.16 9.60 -3.65
CA LYS A 5 -7.29 8.32 -4.36
C LYS A 5 -7.21 8.55 -5.85
N THR A 6 -6.57 7.65 -6.58
CA THR A 6 -6.51 7.72 -8.05
C THR A 6 -7.34 6.61 -8.67
N ILE A 7 -8.30 6.99 -9.50
CA ILE A 7 -9.21 6.10 -10.20
C ILE A 7 -8.83 6.09 -11.68
N GLN A 8 -8.31 4.95 -12.13
CA GLN A 8 -7.99 4.74 -13.54
C GLN A 8 -9.27 4.42 -14.33
N GLY A 9 -9.49 5.18 -15.40
CA GLY A 9 -10.49 4.96 -16.43
C GLY A 9 -9.84 4.65 -17.77
N GLY A 10 -10.28 3.59 -18.44
CA GLY A 10 -9.95 3.33 -19.85
C GLY A 10 -10.87 4.15 -20.75
N VAL A 11 -10.31 4.85 -21.73
CA VAL A 11 -11.11 5.56 -22.73
C VAL A 11 -11.73 4.55 -23.69
N VAL A 12 -13.05 4.66 -23.90
CA VAL A 12 -13.84 3.72 -24.69
C VAL A 12 -14.67 4.45 -25.74
N ASN A 13 -15.04 3.76 -26.82
CA ASN A 13 -16.07 4.19 -27.77
C ASN A 13 -15.92 5.61 -28.34
N LEU A 14 -14.67 6.07 -28.54
CA LEU A 14 -14.40 7.31 -29.25
C LEU A 14 -14.70 7.14 -30.75
N THR A 15 -15.54 8.03 -31.28
CA THR A 15 -15.70 8.25 -32.73
C THR A 15 -14.36 8.57 -33.39
N ARG A 16 -14.21 8.29 -34.69
CA ARG A 16 -12.99 8.59 -35.46
C ARG A 16 -12.54 10.06 -35.31
N VAL A 17 -13.48 11.00 -35.40
CA VAL A 17 -13.22 12.45 -35.24
C VAL A 17 -12.66 12.77 -33.85
N LYS A 18 -13.39 12.41 -32.78
CA LYS A 18 -12.93 12.64 -31.39
C LYS A 18 -11.58 11.98 -31.10
N ARG A 19 -11.30 10.80 -31.68
CA ARG A 19 -10.02 10.13 -31.52
C ARG A 19 -8.89 10.92 -32.20
N GLY A 20 -9.12 11.45 -33.40
CA GLY A 20 -8.16 12.31 -34.10
C GLY A 20 -7.76 13.50 -33.23
N ILE A 21 -8.75 14.29 -32.79
CA ILE A 21 -8.54 15.49 -31.96
C ILE A 21 -7.78 15.16 -30.67
N LEU A 22 -8.17 14.09 -29.96
CA LEU A 22 -7.47 13.70 -28.73
C LEU A 22 -6.03 13.22 -28.98
N THR A 23 -5.79 12.61 -30.14
CA THR A 23 -4.47 12.12 -30.53
C THR A 23 -3.55 13.28 -30.88
N GLU A 24 -4.05 14.23 -31.67
CA GLU A 24 -3.36 15.46 -32.04
C GLU A 24 -2.95 16.25 -30.80
N GLU A 25 -3.89 16.57 -29.89
CA GLU A 25 -3.57 17.27 -28.64
C GLU A 25 -2.47 16.54 -27.82
N TYR A 26 -2.52 15.21 -27.78
CA TYR A 26 -1.54 14.42 -27.04
C TYR A 26 -0.16 14.40 -27.73
N GLU A 27 -0.13 14.33 -29.05
CA GLU A 27 1.09 14.34 -29.86
C GLU A 27 1.73 15.73 -29.85
N ASP A 28 0.93 16.79 -29.88
CA ASP A 28 1.36 18.18 -29.74
C ASP A 28 2.00 18.43 -28.38
N LEU A 29 1.46 17.84 -27.31
CA LEU A 29 2.13 17.84 -26.02
C LEU A 29 3.50 17.17 -26.10
N GLN A 30 3.62 16.03 -26.78
CA GLN A 30 4.91 15.34 -26.88
C GLN A 30 5.91 16.20 -27.66
N ARG A 31 5.51 16.75 -28.81
CA ARG A 31 6.33 17.65 -29.63
C ARG A 31 6.79 18.87 -28.83
N PHE A 32 5.87 19.50 -28.11
CA PHE A 32 6.17 20.62 -27.22
C PHE A 32 7.22 20.29 -26.16
N LEU A 33 7.05 19.17 -25.47
CA LEU A 33 8.03 18.71 -24.48
C LEU A 33 9.39 18.38 -25.11
N HIS A 34 9.44 18.06 -26.39
CA HIS A 34 10.66 17.79 -27.14
C HIS A 34 11.24 19.01 -27.86
N GLY A 35 10.71 20.22 -27.61
CA GLY A 35 11.30 21.50 -28.05
C GLY A 35 10.60 22.16 -29.23
N ASP A 36 9.51 21.58 -29.74
CA ASP A 36 8.69 22.18 -30.79
C ASP A 36 7.72 23.20 -30.19
N ASN A 37 8.00 24.50 -30.36
CA ASN A 37 7.16 25.56 -29.82
C ASN A 37 5.98 25.93 -30.72
N ASP A 38 5.94 25.43 -31.96
CA ASP A 38 4.92 25.70 -32.97
C ASP A 38 3.90 24.55 -33.02
N VAL A 39 3.20 24.38 -31.90
CA VAL A 39 2.15 23.37 -31.74
C VAL A 39 0.82 24.01 -31.39
N ASP A 40 -0.27 23.42 -31.86
CA ASP A 40 -1.63 23.83 -31.49
C ASP A 40 -2.05 23.09 -30.22
N LEU A 41 -1.32 23.34 -29.13
CA LEU A 41 -1.57 22.75 -27.82
C LEU A 41 -2.44 23.69 -26.98
N TYR A 42 -3.47 23.15 -26.31
CA TYR A 42 -4.30 23.96 -25.43
C TYR A 42 -3.44 24.68 -24.38
N SER A 43 -3.62 26.00 -24.26
CA SER A 43 -2.75 26.87 -23.48
C SER A 43 -2.53 26.40 -22.03
N ALA A 44 -3.59 25.90 -21.37
CA ALA A 44 -3.47 25.38 -20.01
C ALA A 44 -2.71 24.04 -19.94
N ASN A 45 -2.77 23.20 -20.99
CA ASN A 45 -2.00 21.97 -21.07
C ASN A 45 -0.50 22.30 -21.25
N LYS A 46 -0.19 23.32 -22.07
CA LYS A 46 1.17 23.87 -22.24
C LYS A 46 1.77 24.34 -20.91
N GLN A 47 1.04 25.20 -20.19
CA GLN A 47 1.46 25.71 -18.87
C GLN A 47 1.72 24.58 -17.85
N GLN A 48 0.84 23.57 -17.82
CA GLN A 48 1.01 22.44 -16.92
C GLN A 48 2.20 21.56 -17.30
N ALA A 49 2.48 21.41 -18.59
CA ALA A 49 3.62 20.67 -19.09
C ALA A 49 4.94 21.29 -18.63
N GLU A 50 5.09 22.62 -18.77
CA GLU A 50 6.25 23.38 -18.29
C GLU A 50 6.44 23.26 -16.78
N ARG A 51 5.34 23.28 -16.02
CA ARG A 51 5.37 23.14 -14.55
C ARG A 51 5.87 21.76 -14.11
N TYR A 52 5.38 20.69 -14.74
CA TYR A 52 5.64 19.32 -14.28
C TYR A 52 6.89 18.69 -14.88
N TYR A 53 7.26 19.05 -16.11
CA TYR A 53 8.24 18.32 -16.89
C TYR A 53 9.48 19.16 -17.18
N LYS A 54 10.35 19.27 -16.18
CA LYS A 54 11.63 20.01 -16.29
C LYS A 54 12.75 19.24 -17.00
N LYS A 55 12.66 17.91 -17.04
CA LYS A 55 13.67 17.03 -17.64
C LYS A 55 12.99 15.97 -18.50
N ILE A 56 13.22 16.07 -19.81
CA ILE A 56 12.57 15.23 -20.82
C ILE A 56 13.52 14.14 -21.26
N LYS A 57 13.03 12.89 -21.30
CA LYS A 57 13.80 11.72 -21.72
C LYS A 57 13.40 11.34 -23.13
N GLN A 58 14.38 11.10 -23.98
CA GLN A 58 14.15 10.64 -25.34
C GLN A 58 13.37 9.31 -25.35
N GLY A 59 12.40 9.18 -26.26
CA GLY A 59 11.59 7.97 -26.42
C GLY A 59 10.58 7.71 -25.30
N LYS A 60 10.35 8.69 -24.41
CA LYS A 60 9.35 8.58 -23.34
C LYS A 60 8.18 9.52 -23.60
N GLU A 61 6.96 8.96 -23.61
CA GLU A 61 5.75 9.77 -23.61
C GLU A 61 5.36 10.25 -22.19
N TYR A 62 4.74 11.43 -22.14
CA TYR A 62 4.33 12.12 -20.92
C TYR A 62 2.82 12.39 -20.90
N PRO A 63 2.15 12.23 -19.74
CA PRO A 63 0.73 12.50 -19.62
C PRO A 63 0.36 13.99 -19.82
N ILE A 64 -0.82 14.24 -20.39
CA ILE A 64 -1.49 15.54 -20.25
C ILE A 64 -1.99 15.67 -18.81
N SER A 65 -1.57 16.74 -18.11
CA SER A 65 -2.00 17.03 -16.74
C SER A 65 -3.14 18.05 -16.75
N ILE A 66 -4.38 17.55 -16.67
CA ILE A 66 -5.61 18.34 -16.75
C ILE A 66 -5.87 18.98 -15.39
N ARG A 67 -5.92 20.32 -15.34
CA ARG A 67 -6.17 21.08 -14.12
C ARG A 67 -7.54 20.78 -13.50
N LYS A 68 -7.66 20.90 -12.18
CA LYS A 68 -8.91 20.62 -11.44
C LYS A 68 -10.10 21.46 -11.91
N ASP A 69 -9.84 22.71 -12.32
CA ASP A 69 -10.86 23.68 -12.75
C ASP A 69 -11.30 23.47 -14.21
N LEU A 70 -10.56 22.68 -14.97
CA LEU A 70 -10.84 22.39 -16.38
C LEU A 70 -11.41 20.99 -16.61
N ILE A 71 -11.14 20.06 -15.68
CA ILE A 71 -11.72 18.72 -15.73
C ILE A 71 -13.16 18.76 -15.20
N ASP A 72 -14.03 18.08 -15.94
CA ASP A 72 -15.40 17.81 -15.52
C ASP A 72 -15.69 16.33 -15.77
N VAL A 73 -16.30 15.66 -14.79
CA VAL A 73 -16.58 14.22 -14.81
C VAL A 73 -18.07 14.03 -14.58
N GLN A 74 -18.79 13.67 -15.65
CA GLN A 74 -20.24 13.50 -15.63
C GLN A 74 -20.58 12.01 -15.68
N GLU A 75 -21.45 11.52 -14.77
CA GLU A 75 -21.98 10.16 -14.86
C GLU A 75 -22.68 9.95 -16.21
N CYS A 76 -22.51 8.76 -16.78
CA CYS A 76 -23.23 8.34 -17.97
C CYS A 76 -24.15 7.19 -17.62
N ASP A 77 -25.44 7.34 -17.91
CA ASP A 77 -26.43 6.28 -17.78
C ASP A 77 -26.43 5.41 -19.05
N SER A 78 -25.36 4.63 -19.25
CA SER A 78 -25.27 3.69 -20.37
C SER A 78 -24.37 2.50 -20.06
N ASP A 79 -24.58 1.38 -20.75
CA ASP A 79 -23.68 0.21 -20.69
C ASP A 79 -22.32 0.46 -21.37
N VAL A 80 -22.20 1.57 -22.10
CA VAL A 80 -21.10 1.86 -23.02
C VAL A 80 -19.94 2.54 -22.30
N CYS A 81 -20.22 3.37 -21.30
CA CYS A 81 -19.24 4.05 -20.46
C CYS A 81 -19.85 4.43 -19.11
N ASP A 82 -19.01 4.52 -18.08
CA ASP A 82 -19.46 4.92 -16.74
C ASP A 82 -19.53 6.44 -16.61
N TYR A 83 -18.61 7.16 -17.27
CA TYR A 83 -18.49 8.61 -17.18
C TYR A 83 -18.08 9.23 -18.51
N PHE A 84 -18.48 10.48 -18.73
CA PHE A 84 -17.86 11.40 -19.69
C PHE A 84 -16.89 12.32 -18.96
N VAL A 85 -15.65 12.40 -19.44
CA VAL A 85 -14.68 13.38 -18.97
C VAL A 85 -14.46 14.46 -20.01
N LYS A 86 -14.57 15.72 -19.60
CA LYS A 86 -14.16 16.86 -20.42
C LYS A 86 -12.62 16.98 -20.41
N VAL A 87 -12.02 16.83 -21.58
CA VAL A 87 -10.58 17.06 -21.80
C VAL A 87 -10.42 18.37 -22.58
N PRO A 88 -9.72 19.38 -22.04
CA PRO A 88 -9.43 20.60 -22.78
C PRO A 88 -8.49 20.29 -23.96
N VAL A 89 -8.88 20.75 -25.14
CA VAL A 89 -8.14 20.57 -26.40
C VAL A 89 -8.13 21.90 -27.16
N ALA A 90 -7.09 22.16 -27.94
CA ALA A 90 -6.98 23.32 -28.79
C ALA A 90 -8.11 23.39 -29.83
N GLY A 91 -8.42 24.61 -30.29
CA GLY A 91 -9.46 24.86 -31.30
C GLY A 91 -10.90 24.52 -30.90
N ARG A 92 -11.17 23.99 -29.70
CA ARG A 92 -12.52 23.55 -29.29
C ARG A 92 -12.99 24.17 -27.98
N HIS A 93 -13.86 25.18 -28.10
CA HIS A 93 -14.53 25.76 -26.94
C HIS A 93 -15.33 24.68 -26.17
N GLY A 94 -15.21 24.66 -24.85
CA GLY A 94 -15.85 23.66 -23.99
C GLY A 94 -15.14 22.29 -23.93
N GLY A 95 -14.07 22.07 -24.70
CA GLY A 95 -13.27 20.85 -24.68
C GLY A 95 -13.93 19.63 -25.34
N LEU A 96 -13.24 18.49 -25.26
CA LEU A 96 -13.65 17.21 -25.83
C LEU A 96 -14.27 16.31 -24.76
N LYS A 97 -15.52 15.87 -24.95
CA LYS A 97 -16.16 14.85 -24.09
C LYS A 97 -15.67 13.45 -24.45
N VAL A 98 -14.91 12.85 -23.54
CA VAL A 98 -14.27 11.54 -23.68
C VAL A 98 -14.99 10.49 -22.81
N PRO A 99 -15.56 9.42 -23.39
CA PRO A 99 -16.22 8.37 -22.61
C PRO A 99 -15.17 7.47 -21.95
N ILE A 100 -15.37 7.13 -20.67
CA ILE A 100 -14.45 6.27 -19.91
C ILE A 100 -15.19 5.14 -19.18
N LYS A 101 -14.52 4.00 -19.04
CA LYS A 101 -14.88 2.95 -18.08
C LYS A 101 -13.85 2.88 -16.97
N THR A 102 -14.32 2.98 -15.74
CA THR A 102 -13.52 2.98 -14.53
C THR A 102 -13.53 1.60 -13.88
N HIS A 103 -12.52 1.32 -13.06
CA HIS A 103 -12.49 0.07 -12.30
C HIS A 103 -13.29 0.14 -10.99
N THR A 104 -13.78 1.34 -10.62
CA THR A 104 -14.56 1.62 -9.41
C THR A 104 -15.32 2.91 -9.63
N ARG A 105 -16.59 2.96 -9.22
CA ARG A 105 -17.41 4.17 -9.31
C ARG A 105 -16.85 5.30 -8.44
N ILE A 106 -16.92 6.51 -8.96
CA ILE A 106 -16.64 7.76 -8.25
C ILE A 106 -17.92 8.14 -7.51
N LYS A 107 -17.85 8.29 -6.18
CA LYS A 107 -19.00 8.76 -5.39
C LYS A 107 -19.20 10.26 -5.57
N ARG A 108 -20.45 10.74 -5.42
CA ARG A 108 -20.83 12.13 -5.69
C ARG A 108 -20.20 13.14 -4.71
N ASP A 109 -19.90 12.70 -3.50
CA ASP A 109 -19.25 13.48 -2.43
C ASP A 109 -17.73 13.61 -2.63
N TRP A 110 -17.14 12.91 -3.60
CA TRP A 110 -15.70 12.96 -3.83
C TRP A 110 -15.30 14.15 -4.71
N MET A 111 -14.35 14.94 -4.22
CA MET A 111 -13.87 16.11 -4.95
C MET A 111 -12.86 15.70 -6.03
N VAL A 112 -13.21 15.91 -7.31
CA VAL A 112 -12.28 15.69 -8.42
C VAL A 112 -11.13 16.71 -8.36
N CYS A 113 -9.91 16.21 -8.53
CA CYS A 113 -8.68 16.97 -8.52
C CYS A 113 -7.98 16.92 -9.89
N GLU A 114 -6.79 17.51 -9.96
CA GLU A 114 -5.93 17.39 -11.14
C GLU A 114 -5.73 15.92 -11.53
N SER A 115 -5.93 15.66 -12.82
CA SER A 115 -6.03 14.30 -13.36
C SER A 115 -5.17 14.17 -14.61
N LYS A 116 -4.73 12.95 -14.91
CA LYS A 116 -3.71 12.72 -15.95
C LYS A 116 -4.22 11.81 -17.05
N LEU A 117 -4.28 12.32 -18.28
CA LEU A 117 -4.55 11.55 -19.47
C LEU A 117 -3.23 11.03 -20.05
N TYR A 118 -3.15 9.74 -20.36
CA TYR A 118 -1.95 9.13 -20.94
C TYR A 118 -2.31 8.07 -21.97
N ARG A 119 -1.35 7.79 -22.86
CA ARG A 119 -1.46 6.76 -23.89
C ARG A 119 -0.61 5.54 -23.53
N LYS A 120 -1.12 4.34 -23.78
CA LYS A 120 -0.39 3.08 -23.60
C LYS A 120 -0.84 2.06 -24.64
N ASN A 121 0.10 1.53 -25.42
CA ASN A 121 -0.16 0.56 -26.48
C ASN A 121 -1.28 1.05 -27.44
N GLY A 122 -1.21 2.31 -27.86
CA GLY A 122 -2.18 2.93 -28.76
C GLY A 122 -3.58 3.21 -28.15
N LYS A 123 -3.75 3.01 -26.84
CA LYS A 123 -5.03 3.26 -26.14
C LYS A 123 -4.88 4.37 -25.11
N PHE A 124 -5.89 5.22 -25.02
CA PHE A 124 -5.95 6.28 -24.02
C PHE A 124 -6.53 5.79 -22.69
N PHE A 125 -6.01 6.35 -21.62
CA PHE A 125 -6.44 6.13 -20.25
C PHE A 125 -6.37 7.45 -19.50
N ILE A 126 -7.25 7.62 -18.52
CA ILE A 126 -7.23 8.76 -17.61
C ILE A 126 -7.10 8.29 -16.18
N ASN A 127 -6.22 8.91 -15.41
CA ASN A 127 -6.10 8.76 -13.98
C ASN A 127 -6.82 9.93 -13.32
N ILE A 128 -8.05 9.70 -12.87
CA ILE A 128 -8.86 10.68 -12.15
C ILE A 128 -8.40 10.69 -10.70
N THR A 129 -7.82 11.79 -10.24
CA THR A 129 -7.50 11.94 -8.82
C THR A 129 -8.72 12.51 -8.10
N VAL A 130 -9.14 11.88 -7.01
CA VAL A 130 -10.21 12.36 -6.15
C VAL A 130 -9.69 12.58 -4.74
N GLU A 131 -10.23 13.58 -4.05
CA GLU A 131 -10.00 13.86 -2.64
C GLU A 131 -11.28 13.50 -1.87
N ILE A 132 -11.11 12.69 -0.84
CA ILE A 132 -12.18 12.10 -0.03
C ILE A 132 -12.02 12.61 1.38
N GLU A 133 -13.10 13.12 1.96
CA GLU A 133 -13.16 13.42 3.38
C GLU A 133 -13.49 12.14 4.16
N VAL A 134 -12.61 11.79 5.10
CA VAL A 134 -12.69 10.56 5.87
C VAL A 134 -12.64 10.91 7.35
N GLU A 135 -13.63 10.43 8.10
CA GLU A 135 -13.63 10.53 9.55
C GLU A 135 -12.51 9.69 10.14
N GLU A 136 -11.69 10.28 10.99
CA GLU A 136 -10.63 9.53 11.68
C GLU A 136 -11.21 8.78 12.87
N VAL A 137 -10.77 7.54 13.05
CA VAL A 137 -11.12 6.78 14.25
C VAL A 137 -10.41 7.41 15.44
N LYS A 138 -11.17 8.02 16.33
CA LYS A 138 -10.67 8.73 17.51
C LYS A 138 -10.19 7.81 18.63
N GLU A 139 -10.74 6.59 18.68
CA GLU A 139 -10.46 5.63 19.73
C GLU A 139 -10.42 4.21 19.15
N TYR A 140 -9.38 3.47 19.51
CA TYR A 140 -9.19 2.08 19.13
C TYR A 140 -9.40 1.14 20.33
N ALA A 141 -10.02 -0.01 20.07
CA ALA A 141 -10.11 -1.12 21.02
C ALA A 141 -8.75 -1.84 21.21
N GLY A 142 -7.83 -1.68 20.25
CA GLY A 142 -6.48 -2.22 20.32
C GLY A 142 -5.75 -2.16 18.98
N VAL A 143 -4.79 -3.06 18.80
CA VAL A 143 -3.93 -3.11 17.61
C VAL A 143 -4.02 -4.46 16.92
N LEU A 144 -4.12 -4.44 15.60
CA LEU A 144 -3.93 -5.56 14.69
C LEU A 144 -2.46 -5.57 14.22
N GLY A 145 -1.66 -6.50 14.75
CA GLY A 145 -0.28 -6.69 14.32
C GLY A 145 -0.19 -7.62 13.12
N ILE A 146 0.57 -7.24 12.10
CA ILE A 146 0.71 -7.96 10.84
C ILE A 146 2.20 -8.26 10.59
N ASP A 147 2.56 -9.53 10.66
CA ASP A 147 3.87 -10.05 10.29
C ASP A 147 3.86 -10.51 8.82
N LEU A 148 4.86 -10.10 8.04
CA LEU A 148 4.97 -10.43 6.63
C LEU A 148 6.11 -11.42 6.39
N GLY A 149 5.86 -12.72 6.52
CA GLY A 149 6.90 -13.75 6.47
C GLY A 149 7.10 -14.44 5.10
N LEU A 150 8.09 -15.34 5.05
CA LEU A 150 8.28 -16.24 3.90
C LEU A 150 7.49 -17.55 4.02
N ARG A 151 7.40 -18.11 5.23
CA ARG A 151 6.67 -19.37 5.50
C ARG A 151 5.17 -19.11 5.56
N ASN A 152 4.77 -18.10 6.32
CA ASN A 152 3.42 -17.57 6.33
C ASN A 152 3.47 -16.15 5.76
N PRO A 153 2.98 -15.91 4.52
CA PRO A 153 3.15 -14.62 3.86
C PRO A 153 2.61 -13.41 4.61
N VAL A 154 1.48 -13.61 5.27
CA VAL A 154 0.82 -12.62 6.10
C VAL A 154 0.23 -13.36 7.29
N VAL A 155 0.65 -12.98 8.49
CA VAL A 155 0.05 -13.41 9.75
C VAL A 155 -0.46 -12.17 10.45
N SER A 156 -1.75 -12.12 10.74
CA SER A 156 -2.36 -11.03 11.51
C SER A 156 -2.82 -11.54 12.87
N VAL A 157 -2.62 -10.73 13.91
CA VAL A 157 -3.07 -11.01 15.28
C VAL A 157 -3.69 -9.75 15.87
N ALA A 158 -4.97 -9.84 16.24
CA ALA A 158 -5.65 -8.79 16.99
C ALA A 158 -5.33 -8.94 18.48
N LEU A 159 -4.68 -7.95 19.10
CA LEU A 159 -4.31 -8.05 20.51
C LEU A 159 -5.50 -8.21 21.47
N PRO A 160 -6.65 -7.52 21.28
CA PRO A 160 -7.78 -7.65 22.20
C PRO A 160 -8.40 -9.04 22.22
N SER A 161 -8.71 -9.60 21.04
CA SER A 161 -9.37 -10.91 20.90
C SER A 161 -8.40 -12.09 20.83
N ARG A 162 -7.11 -11.82 20.57
CA ARG A 162 -6.08 -12.82 20.21
C ARG A 162 -6.40 -13.62 18.94
N GLU A 163 -7.41 -13.20 18.16
CA GLU A 163 -7.75 -13.82 16.89
C GLU A 163 -6.54 -13.75 15.96
N THR A 164 -6.26 -14.87 15.29
CA THR A 164 -5.09 -15.04 14.43
C THR A 164 -5.53 -15.51 13.06
N LYS A 165 -5.07 -14.85 12.00
CA LYS A 165 -5.31 -15.28 10.61
C LYS A 165 -4.02 -15.49 9.85
N PHE A 166 -4.00 -16.51 9.01
CA PHE A 166 -2.91 -16.83 8.09
C PHE A 166 -3.38 -16.65 6.65
N GLN A 167 -2.78 -15.71 5.93
CA GLN A 167 -3.18 -15.39 4.55
C GLN A 167 -1.99 -15.46 3.57
N GLY A 168 -2.30 -15.38 2.28
CA GLY A 168 -1.31 -15.32 1.18
C GLY A 168 -0.79 -16.67 0.66
N GLN A 169 -1.21 -17.81 1.21
CA GLN A 169 -0.80 -19.14 0.69
C GLN A 169 -1.25 -19.36 -0.76
N LYS A 170 -2.41 -18.83 -1.14
CA LYS A 170 -2.89 -18.87 -2.54
C LYS A 170 -1.96 -18.14 -3.50
N ILE A 171 -1.30 -17.06 -3.06
CA ILE A 171 -0.31 -16.34 -3.86
C ILE A 171 0.91 -17.21 -4.14
N LYS A 172 1.38 -17.99 -3.14
CA LYS A 172 2.45 -18.97 -3.37
C LYS A 172 2.07 -20.03 -4.38
N ARG A 173 0.85 -20.58 -4.27
CA ARG A 173 0.33 -21.58 -5.23
C ARG A 173 0.26 -21.01 -6.64
N ILE A 174 -0.24 -19.78 -6.80
CA ILE A 174 -0.26 -19.08 -8.10
C ILE A 174 1.16 -18.95 -8.64
N ARG A 175 2.11 -18.41 -7.86
CA ARG A 175 3.49 -18.21 -8.33
C ARG A 175 4.18 -19.53 -8.68
N ALA A 176 3.97 -20.59 -7.91
CA ALA A 176 4.50 -21.92 -8.21
C ALA A 176 3.93 -22.47 -9.53
N LYS A 177 2.60 -22.37 -9.72
CA LYS A 177 1.93 -22.78 -10.96
C LYS A 177 2.49 -22.04 -12.18
N TYR A 178 2.58 -20.72 -12.12
CA TYR A 178 3.06 -19.94 -13.26
C TYR A 178 4.56 -20.09 -13.50
N PHE A 179 5.35 -20.36 -12.46
CA PHE A 179 6.75 -20.75 -12.61
C PHE A 179 6.90 -22.07 -13.38
N TYR A 180 6.09 -23.08 -13.06
CA TYR A 180 6.06 -24.34 -13.80
C TYR A 180 5.62 -24.13 -15.26
N LEU A 181 4.52 -23.41 -15.49
CA LEU A 181 4.01 -23.13 -16.84
C LEU A 181 5.04 -22.41 -17.73
N ARG A 182 5.83 -21.48 -17.16
CA ARG A 182 6.90 -20.82 -17.91
C ARG A 182 8.01 -21.76 -18.35
N ARG A 183 8.39 -22.72 -17.49
CA ARG A 183 9.43 -23.70 -17.81
C ARG A 183 9.01 -24.68 -18.89
N GLN A 184 7.72 -25.04 -18.92
CA GLN A 184 7.16 -25.97 -19.89
C GLN A 184 6.83 -25.32 -21.25
N SER A 185 6.73 -23.99 -21.29
CA SER A 185 6.25 -23.28 -22.48
C SER A 185 7.40 -22.97 -23.44
N LYS A 186 7.35 -23.51 -24.67
CA LYS A 186 8.25 -23.12 -25.78
C LYS A 186 7.93 -21.75 -26.38
N THR A 187 6.81 -21.11 -25.98
CA THR A 187 6.34 -19.83 -26.52
C THR A 187 6.07 -18.79 -25.42
N GLY A 188 6.19 -17.50 -25.78
CA GLY A 188 5.99 -16.35 -24.89
C GLY A 188 4.52 -15.97 -24.64
N LYS A 189 3.68 -16.90 -24.16
CA LYS A 189 2.21 -16.75 -23.97
C LYS A 189 1.75 -15.72 -22.91
N GLY A 190 2.55 -14.70 -22.63
CA GLY A 190 2.18 -13.63 -21.67
C GLY A 190 1.98 -14.14 -20.23
N TRP A 191 2.61 -15.26 -19.86
CA TRP A 191 2.45 -15.91 -18.55
C TRP A 191 2.79 -14.97 -17.39
N HIS A 192 3.80 -14.12 -17.55
CA HIS A 192 4.16 -13.09 -16.58
C HIS A 192 3.01 -12.12 -16.29
N ARG A 193 2.32 -11.63 -17.34
CA ARG A 193 1.19 -10.70 -17.19
C ARG A 193 0.01 -11.38 -16.50
N ARG A 194 -0.28 -12.64 -16.85
CA ARG A 194 -1.36 -13.42 -16.23
C ARG A 194 -1.09 -13.71 -14.75
N GLU A 195 0.15 -14.11 -14.41
CA GLU A 195 0.59 -14.29 -13.03
C GLU A 195 0.47 -12.99 -12.25
N TYR A 196 1.02 -11.90 -12.78
CA TYR A 196 0.97 -10.58 -12.14
C TYR A 196 -0.46 -10.17 -11.81
N ASN A 197 -1.38 -10.28 -12.78
CA ASN A 197 -2.78 -9.92 -12.58
C ASN A 197 -3.46 -10.77 -11.49
N LYS A 198 -3.23 -12.10 -11.49
CA LYS A 198 -3.81 -12.99 -10.47
C LYS A 198 -3.22 -12.74 -9.09
N VAL A 199 -1.90 -12.54 -8.99
CA VAL A 199 -1.26 -12.19 -7.71
C VAL A 199 -1.81 -10.86 -7.20
N ARG A 200 -1.87 -9.84 -8.06
CA ARG A 200 -2.40 -8.51 -7.71
C ARG A 200 -3.84 -8.58 -7.21
N ASP A 201 -4.72 -9.31 -7.90
CA ASP A 201 -6.12 -9.54 -7.45
C ASP A 201 -6.18 -10.15 -6.05
N GLN A 202 -5.38 -11.19 -5.78
CA GLN A 202 -5.36 -11.81 -4.45
C GLN A 202 -4.81 -10.88 -3.36
N LEU A 203 -3.82 -10.04 -3.68
CA LEU A 203 -3.33 -9.03 -2.74
C LEU A 203 -4.41 -8.00 -2.40
N HIS A 204 -5.16 -7.52 -3.39
CA HIS A 204 -6.27 -6.59 -3.13
C HIS A 204 -7.34 -7.23 -2.27
N LYS A 205 -7.78 -8.47 -2.56
CA LYS A 205 -8.79 -9.15 -1.74
C LYS A 205 -8.34 -9.31 -0.30
N MET A 206 -7.14 -9.86 -0.10
CA MET A 206 -6.54 -10.07 1.22
C MET A 206 -6.39 -8.77 2.02
N THR A 207 -5.86 -7.71 1.41
CA THR A 207 -5.65 -6.43 2.10
C THR A 207 -6.95 -5.64 2.32
N THR A 208 -8.00 -5.90 1.53
CA THR A 208 -9.35 -5.38 1.81
C THR A 208 -9.93 -6.08 3.02
N GLU A 209 -9.92 -7.41 3.05
CA GLU A 209 -10.40 -8.20 4.21
C GLU A 209 -9.73 -7.78 5.52
N ILE A 210 -8.41 -7.54 5.50
CA ILE A 210 -7.67 -7.07 6.68
C ILE A 210 -8.13 -5.68 7.12
N ALA A 211 -8.34 -4.76 6.18
CA ALA A 211 -8.74 -3.40 6.48
C ALA A 211 -10.19 -3.33 6.99
N ASP A 212 -11.09 -4.12 6.38
CA ASP A 212 -12.49 -4.24 6.81
C ASP A 212 -12.57 -4.83 8.24
N TYR A 213 -11.82 -5.89 8.51
CA TYR A 213 -11.73 -6.46 9.86
C TYR A 213 -11.23 -5.45 10.90
N ALA A 214 -10.23 -4.64 10.54
CA ALA A 214 -9.70 -3.61 11.43
C ALA A 214 -10.72 -2.48 11.68
N GLU A 215 -11.51 -2.12 10.67
CA GLU A 215 -12.59 -1.13 10.77
C GLU A 215 -13.70 -1.62 11.72
N GLU A 216 -14.23 -2.81 11.45
CA GLU A 216 -15.31 -3.45 12.21
C GLU A 216 -14.98 -3.58 13.70
N ASN A 217 -13.71 -3.89 14.01
CA ASN A 217 -13.25 -4.12 15.38
C ASN A 217 -12.56 -2.89 16.01
N LYS A 218 -12.56 -1.73 15.33
CA LYS A 218 -11.88 -0.50 15.77
C LYS A 218 -10.43 -0.78 16.19
N LEU A 219 -9.64 -1.37 15.31
CA LEU A 219 -8.24 -1.70 15.54
C LEU A 219 -7.31 -0.79 14.73
N ALA A 220 -6.27 -0.25 15.37
CA ALA A 220 -5.16 0.35 14.66
C ALA A 220 -4.34 -0.76 13.96
N VAL A 221 -3.78 -0.49 12.79
CA VAL A 221 -3.05 -1.50 12.00
C VAL A 221 -1.54 -1.26 12.10
N ALA A 222 -0.81 -2.24 12.61
CA ALA A 222 0.63 -2.23 12.71
C ALA A 222 1.26 -3.30 11.81
N VAL A 223 2.16 -2.92 10.90
CA VAL A 223 2.78 -3.86 9.95
C VAL A 223 4.29 -3.89 10.14
N GLY A 224 4.86 -5.10 10.11
CA GLY A 224 6.30 -5.31 10.12
C GLY A 224 7.00 -4.72 8.87
N ASP A 225 8.05 -3.92 9.11
CA ASP A 225 8.92 -3.39 8.07
C ASP A 225 10.18 -4.27 7.85
N LEU A 226 10.12 -5.10 6.81
CA LEU A 226 11.23 -5.90 6.28
C LEU A 226 12.29 -5.13 5.46
N SER A 227 12.13 -3.83 5.22
CA SER A 227 12.93 -3.06 4.25
C SER A 227 14.44 -3.13 4.50
N ARG A 228 14.85 -3.26 5.77
CA ARG A 228 16.26 -3.39 6.17
C ARG A 228 16.86 -4.78 5.91
N ILE A 229 16.04 -5.84 5.89
CA ILE A 229 16.49 -7.23 5.69
C ILE A 229 16.62 -7.54 4.19
N GLN A 230 15.76 -6.96 3.35
CA GLN A 230 15.78 -7.16 1.90
C GLN A 230 16.98 -6.50 1.19
N LYS A 231 17.67 -5.55 1.85
CA LYS A 231 18.84 -4.85 1.32
C LYS A 231 20.17 -5.57 1.55
N ARG A 232 20.18 -6.66 2.33
CA ARG A 232 21.37 -7.49 2.55
C ARG A 232 21.47 -8.54 1.43
N ASP A 233 22.65 -8.71 0.86
CA ASP A 233 22.87 -9.85 -0.04
C ASP A 233 22.92 -11.14 0.77
N ASN A 234 21.76 -11.80 0.89
CA ASN A 234 21.63 -13.06 1.60
C ASN A 234 21.93 -14.27 0.68
N GLY A 235 22.52 -14.02 -0.50
CA GLY A 235 22.81 -14.99 -1.54
C GLY A 235 21.63 -15.25 -2.49
N ARG A 236 21.95 -15.64 -3.74
CA ARG A 236 21.00 -15.80 -4.86
C ARG A 236 19.76 -16.65 -4.53
N LYS A 237 19.92 -17.73 -3.75
CA LYS A 237 18.82 -18.65 -3.39
C LYS A 237 17.87 -18.02 -2.38
N MET A 238 18.39 -17.28 -1.39
CA MET A 238 17.59 -16.58 -0.38
C MET A 238 16.93 -15.34 -0.97
N ASN A 239 17.65 -14.53 -1.74
CA ASN A 239 17.09 -13.35 -2.41
C ASN A 239 15.94 -13.77 -3.34
N ARG A 240 16.09 -14.87 -4.08
CA ARG A 240 14.99 -15.44 -4.88
C ARG A 240 13.78 -15.84 -4.04
N LYS A 241 13.96 -16.30 -2.79
CA LYS A 241 12.84 -16.61 -1.87
C LYS A 241 12.22 -15.32 -1.32
N LEU A 242 13.03 -14.33 -0.92
CA LEU A 242 12.57 -13.01 -0.47
C LEU A 242 11.71 -12.29 -1.52
N HIS A 243 12.10 -12.35 -2.79
CA HIS A 243 11.33 -11.77 -3.89
C HIS A 243 10.10 -12.60 -4.31
N ARG A 244 9.82 -13.77 -3.69
CA ARG A 244 8.63 -14.57 -3.99
C ARG A 244 7.35 -13.99 -3.43
N PHE A 245 7.40 -13.09 -2.45
CA PHE A 245 6.19 -12.45 -1.95
C PHE A 245 6.31 -10.92 -2.07
N PRO A 246 5.30 -10.21 -2.59
CA PRO A 246 5.38 -8.78 -2.84
C PRO A 246 5.06 -7.98 -1.56
N HIS A 247 5.93 -8.05 -0.56
CA HIS A 247 5.78 -7.41 0.76
C HIS A 247 5.50 -5.89 0.65
N TYR A 248 6.25 -5.19 -0.20
CA TYR A 248 6.05 -3.76 -0.44
C TYR A 248 4.64 -3.44 -0.96
N SER A 249 4.11 -4.26 -1.87
CA SER A 249 2.76 -4.09 -2.40
C SER A 249 1.70 -4.32 -1.32
N VAL A 250 1.89 -5.28 -0.41
CA VAL A 250 0.98 -5.49 0.73
C VAL A 250 0.94 -4.27 1.62
N ARG A 251 2.11 -3.75 2.03
CA ARG A 251 2.21 -2.55 2.86
C ARG A 251 1.53 -1.34 2.22
N LYS A 252 1.87 -1.04 0.97
CA LYS A 252 1.24 0.07 0.24
C LYS A 252 -0.27 -0.09 0.12
N MET A 253 -0.74 -1.32 -0.12
CA MET A 253 -2.18 -1.59 -0.19
C MET A 253 -2.89 -1.42 1.15
N LEU A 254 -2.30 -1.91 2.24
CA LEU A 254 -2.84 -1.70 3.58
C LEU A 254 -2.84 -0.22 3.95
N GLU A 255 -1.73 0.49 3.67
CA GLU A 255 -1.58 1.92 3.98
C GLU A 255 -2.72 2.75 3.37
N TYR A 256 -2.97 2.65 2.06
CA TYR A 256 -4.03 3.47 1.45
C TYR A 256 -5.42 3.00 1.88
N LYS A 257 -5.65 1.69 2.09
CA LYS A 257 -6.96 1.17 2.50
C LYS A 257 -7.34 1.53 3.93
N CYS A 258 -6.36 1.56 4.82
CA CYS A 258 -6.54 2.04 6.19
C CYS A 258 -6.84 3.54 6.17
N LYS A 259 -6.07 4.32 5.40
CA LYS A 259 -6.34 5.76 5.21
C LYS A 259 -7.74 6.03 4.68
N GLU A 260 -8.19 5.27 3.67
CA GLU A 260 -9.56 5.37 3.12
C GLU A 260 -10.67 5.06 4.16
N ARG A 261 -10.35 4.42 5.29
CA ARG A 261 -11.27 4.07 6.39
C ARG A 261 -11.03 4.86 7.68
N GLY A 262 -10.14 5.86 7.66
CA GLY A 262 -9.82 6.61 8.87
C GLY A 262 -8.97 5.84 9.88
N ILE A 263 -8.42 4.69 9.48
CA ILE A 263 -7.66 3.79 10.35
C ILE A 263 -6.18 4.20 10.35
N LEU A 264 -5.62 4.30 11.55
CA LEU A 264 -4.22 4.57 11.80
C LEU A 264 -3.39 3.37 11.37
N TYR A 265 -2.51 3.62 10.41
CA TYR A 265 -1.56 2.66 9.87
C TYR A 265 -0.16 3.03 10.31
N VAL A 266 0.54 2.10 10.97
CA VAL A 266 1.92 2.30 11.45
C VAL A 266 2.82 1.17 10.99
N GLU A 267 4.00 1.53 10.49
CA GLU A 267 5.05 0.57 10.18
C GLU A 267 5.99 0.42 11.38
N VAL A 268 6.25 -0.81 11.80
CA VAL A 268 7.07 -1.13 12.95
C VAL A 268 8.32 -1.87 12.49
N SER A 269 9.49 -1.44 12.97
CA SER A 269 10.74 -2.12 12.65
C SER A 269 10.73 -3.56 13.18
N GLU A 270 11.06 -4.51 12.30
CA GLU A 270 11.17 -5.94 12.64
C GLU A 270 12.47 -6.33 13.36
N ALA A 271 13.37 -5.38 13.64
CA ALA A 271 14.61 -5.69 14.34
C ALA A 271 14.31 -6.36 15.70
N TYR A 272 14.75 -7.60 15.91
CA TYR A 272 14.52 -8.39 17.13
C TYR A 272 13.04 -8.74 17.44
N THR A 273 12.07 -8.54 16.53
CA THR A 273 10.68 -8.98 16.76
C THR A 273 10.54 -10.51 16.71
N SER A 274 11.41 -11.18 15.97
CA SER A 274 11.35 -12.64 15.76
C SER A 274 12.09 -13.47 16.81
N GLN A 275 12.85 -12.82 17.70
CA GLN A 275 13.66 -13.47 18.74
C GLN A 275 13.16 -13.18 20.16
N ARG A 276 12.24 -12.22 20.34
CA ARG A 276 11.68 -11.89 21.65
C ARG A 276 10.37 -12.63 21.90
N CYS A 277 10.16 -13.04 23.14
CA CYS A 277 8.92 -13.65 23.59
C CYS A 277 7.82 -12.59 23.70
N SER A 278 6.70 -12.81 23.02
CA SER A 278 5.53 -11.93 23.10
C SER A 278 4.82 -11.94 24.46
N ARG A 279 5.15 -12.90 25.35
CA ARG A 279 4.59 -12.99 26.71
C ARG A 279 5.46 -12.29 27.76
N CYS A 280 6.79 -12.51 27.74
CA CYS A 280 7.68 -12.01 28.80
C CYS A 280 8.79 -11.07 28.31
N GLY A 281 8.95 -10.86 27.01
CA GLY A 281 9.95 -9.96 26.43
C GLY A 281 11.36 -10.54 26.28
N GLU A 282 11.67 -11.64 26.99
CA GLU A 282 12.98 -12.31 26.93
C GLU A 282 13.29 -12.91 25.56
N LEU A 283 14.57 -13.15 25.30
CA LEU A 283 15.00 -13.89 24.12
C LEU A 283 14.52 -15.34 24.20
N GLY A 284 14.16 -15.89 23.04
CA GLY A 284 13.79 -17.29 22.90
C GLY A 284 14.31 -17.87 21.60
N ASP A 285 14.16 -19.18 21.48
CA ASP A 285 14.68 -19.95 20.36
C ASP A 285 13.63 -20.12 19.28
N ARG A 286 14.07 -19.92 18.03
CA ARG A 286 13.25 -20.16 16.84
C ARG A 286 13.80 -21.36 16.09
N ASN A 287 13.03 -22.45 16.06
CA ASN A 287 13.39 -23.65 15.31
C ASN A 287 12.23 -24.14 14.44
N LYS A 288 12.49 -24.36 13.14
CA LYS A 288 11.50 -24.84 12.14
C LYS A 288 10.15 -24.09 12.14
N GLY A 289 10.16 -22.83 12.59
CA GLY A 289 8.98 -21.97 12.64
C GLY A 289 8.11 -22.10 13.90
N VAL A 290 8.59 -22.81 14.92
CA VAL A 290 8.11 -22.72 16.29
C VAL A 290 9.04 -21.78 17.07
N PHE A 291 8.47 -20.95 17.93
CA PHE A 291 9.16 -20.13 18.91
C PHE A 291 8.98 -20.74 20.30
N LYS A 292 10.09 -20.94 21.02
CA LYS A 292 10.10 -21.46 22.39
C LYS A 292 10.81 -20.47 23.31
N CYS A 293 10.19 -20.15 24.44
CA CYS A 293 10.78 -19.28 25.45
C CYS A 293 11.13 -20.09 26.71
N SER A 294 12.42 -20.22 27.01
CA SER A 294 12.90 -20.93 28.19
C SER A 294 12.55 -20.23 29.51
N ASN A 295 12.34 -18.91 29.50
CA ASN A 295 12.02 -18.14 30.71
C ASN A 295 10.56 -18.33 31.18
N CYS A 296 9.58 -18.35 30.26
CA CYS A 296 8.15 -18.42 30.63
C CYS A 296 7.40 -19.63 30.07
N GLY A 297 8.11 -20.56 29.43
CA GLY A 297 7.55 -21.78 28.84
C GLY A 297 6.65 -21.56 27.61
N LEU A 298 6.59 -20.35 27.04
CA LEU A 298 5.76 -20.10 25.87
C LEU A 298 6.27 -20.90 24.66
N GLU A 299 5.40 -21.72 24.08
CA GLU A 299 5.61 -22.40 22.81
C GLU A 299 4.48 -22.03 21.83
N ILE A 300 4.83 -21.42 20.69
CA ILE A 300 3.86 -20.91 19.71
C ILE A 300 4.46 -20.86 18.31
N ASP A 301 3.64 -20.76 17.27
CA ASP A 301 4.11 -20.42 15.93
C ASP A 301 4.93 -19.12 15.93
N ALA A 302 6.12 -19.15 15.32
CA ALA A 302 7.06 -18.04 15.34
C ALA A 302 6.55 -16.78 14.62
N ASP A 303 5.73 -16.94 13.58
CA ASP A 303 5.17 -15.80 12.83
C ASP A 303 4.01 -15.16 13.63
N VAL A 304 3.27 -15.96 14.42
CA VAL A 304 2.27 -15.45 15.38
C VAL A 304 2.93 -14.67 16.52
N ASN A 305 4.04 -15.19 17.07
CA ASN A 305 4.84 -14.47 18.06
C ASN A 305 5.37 -13.14 17.48
N GLY A 306 5.84 -13.14 16.23
CA GLY A 306 6.26 -11.95 15.50
C GLY A 306 5.14 -10.92 15.38
N ALA A 307 3.95 -11.33 14.94
CA ALA A 307 2.78 -10.46 14.80
C ALA A 307 2.35 -9.84 16.14
N ARG A 308 2.36 -10.62 17.24
CA ARG A 308 2.13 -10.09 18.59
C ARG A 308 3.15 -9.05 19.00
N ASN A 309 4.44 -9.31 18.76
CA ASN A 309 5.50 -8.35 19.05
C ASN A 309 5.37 -7.05 18.24
N ILE A 310 4.95 -7.14 16.96
CA ILE A 310 4.67 -5.98 16.12
C ILE A 310 3.56 -5.13 16.74
N ALA A 311 2.45 -5.75 17.14
CA ALA A 311 1.35 -5.04 17.78
C ALA A 311 1.76 -4.43 19.14
N SER A 312 2.46 -5.17 20.00
CA SER A 312 2.91 -4.67 21.31
C SER A 312 3.88 -3.49 21.18
N ARG A 313 4.77 -3.51 20.18
CA ARG A 313 5.64 -2.35 19.88
C ARG A 313 4.85 -1.15 19.39
N ALA A 314 3.80 -1.39 18.60
CA ALA A 314 2.93 -0.33 18.14
C ALA A 314 2.17 0.33 19.30
N LEU A 315 1.78 -0.40 20.35
CA LEU A 315 1.20 0.21 21.56
C LEU A 315 2.15 1.20 22.26
N GLY A 316 3.47 1.01 22.13
CA GLY A 316 4.48 1.94 22.66
C GLY A 316 4.72 3.18 21.79
N LYS A 317 4.11 3.27 20.60
CA LYS A 317 4.28 4.38 19.68
C LYS A 317 3.43 5.59 20.13
N PRO A 318 3.98 6.81 20.17
CA PRO A 318 3.25 8.02 20.52
C PRO A 318 1.96 8.24 19.71
N GLU A 319 1.93 7.76 18.47
CA GLU A 319 0.80 7.89 17.55
C GLU A 319 -0.38 6.98 17.94
N ILE A 320 -0.13 5.85 18.61
CA ILE A 320 -1.16 4.85 18.97
C ILE A 320 -1.51 4.93 20.45
N ARG A 321 -0.51 5.12 21.31
CA ARG A 321 -0.64 5.08 22.78
C ARG A 321 -1.80 5.93 23.33
N PRO A 322 -2.05 7.18 22.89
CA PRO A 322 -3.14 7.99 23.43
C PRO A 322 -4.53 7.57 22.89
N LEU A 323 -4.58 6.80 21.80
CA LEU A 323 -5.82 6.45 21.11
C LEU A 323 -6.39 5.10 21.54
N VAL A 324 -5.61 4.28 22.24
CA VAL A 324 -6.06 2.96 22.70
C VAL A 324 -6.63 3.10 24.11
N ARG A 325 -7.92 2.81 24.28
CA ARG A 325 -8.55 2.69 25.61
C ARG A 325 -7.87 1.53 26.33
N ALA A 326 -7.02 1.82 27.31
CA ALA A 326 -6.18 0.84 27.98
C ALA A 326 -6.99 -0.39 28.44
N GLY A 327 -6.61 -1.55 27.93
CA GLY A 327 -7.20 -2.86 28.23
C GLY A 327 -6.43 -4.04 27.62
N ALA A 328 -5.44 -3.80 26.76
CA ALA A 328 -4.47 -4.82 26.40
C ALA A 328 -3.44 -4.91 27.53
N PRO A 329 -3.15 -6.09 28.12
CA PRO A 329 -2.10 -6.21 29.11
C PRO A 329 -0.79 -5.82 28.44
N VAL A 330 -0.38 -4.58 28.64
CA VAL A 330 0.97 -4.13 28.37
C VAL A 330 1.77 -4.87 29.42
N THR A 331 2.31 -6.05 29.09
CA THR A 331 3.38 -6.64 29.89
C THR A 331 4.56 -5.69 29.74
N VAL A 332 4.55 -4.66 30.57
CA VAL A 332 5.71 -3.84 30.86
C VAL A 332 6.75 -4.85 31.36
N PRO A 333 7.93 -4.97 30.72
CA PRO A 333 8.98 -5.80 31.28
C PRO A 333 9.24 -5.27 32.69
N ARG A 334 9.03 -6.10 33.71
CA ARG A 334 9.59 -5.86 35.04
C ARG A 334 11.09 -5.91 34.84
N THR A 335 11.70 -4.75 34.60
CA THR A 335 13.11 -4.58 34.88
C THR A 335 13.22 -4.69 36.39
N LEU A 336 13.59 -5.87 36.87
CA LEU A 336 14.14 -5.99 38.20
C LEU A 336 15.48 -5.25 38.13
N SER A 337 15.46 -3.97 38.50
CA SER A 337 16.68 -3.31 38.95
C SER A 337 17.19 -4.17 40.10
N ARG A 338 18.30 -4.87 39.86
CA ARG A 338 19.09 -5.43 40.94
C ARG A 338 19.46 -4.27 41.85
N GLU A 339 18.81 -4.21 43.01
CA GLU A 339 19.33 -3.45 44.14
C GLU A 339 20.75 -3.96 44.37
N ALA A 340 21.72 -3.11 44.08
CA ALA A 340 23.06 -3.28 44.58
C ALA A 340 22.94 -3.13 46.11
N THR A 341 23.08 -4.23 46.83
CA THR A 341 23.28 -4.25 48.27
C THR A 341 24.49 -3.39 48.61
N SER A 342 24.25 -2.17 49.07
CA SER A 342 25.23 -1.36 49.78
C SER A 342 25.37 -1.94 51.19
N GLY A 343 26.39 -2.79 51.37
CA GLY A 343 26.89 -3.14 52.70
C GLY A 343 27.54 -1.90 53.32
N ALA A 344 27.04 -1.52 54.49
CA ALA A 344 27.55 -0.43 55.31
C ALA A 344 28.84 -0.84 56.05
N SER A 345 29.78 0.09 56.18
CA SER A 345 30.73 0.12 57.29
C SER A 345 31.18 1.56 57.53
N TRP A 346 30.63 2.18 58.58
CA TRP A 346 31.23 3.32 59.26
C TRP A 346 31.06 3.09 60.76
N GLU A 347 32.14 2.61 61.39
CA GLU A 347 32.29 2.65 62.84
C GLU A 347 32.46 4.11 63.28
N VAL A 348 31.64 4.51 64.24
CA VAL A 348 31.70 5.82 64.89
C VAL A 348 32.60 5.68 66.12
N ILE A 349 33.71 6.41 66.12
CA ILE A 349 34.55 6.65 67.28
C ILE A 349 33.97 7.83 68.06
N SER A 350 33.62 7.65 69.33
CA SER A 350 33.95 8.59 70.42
C SER A 350 33.44 8.11 71.78
N CYS A 351 34.42 7.95 72.70
CA CYS A 351 34.40 7.87 74.17
C CYS A 351 33.48 6.86 74.87
#